data_AF-A0A166AFR3-F1
#
_entry.id   AF-A0A166AFR3-F1
#
_cell.length_a   1.000
_cell.length_b   1.000
_cell.length_c   1.000
_cell.angle_alpha   90.00
_cell.angle_beta   90.00
_cell.angle_gamma   90.00
#
_symmetry.space_group_name_H-M   'P 1'
#
loop_
_entity.id
_entity.type
_entity.pdbx_description
1 polymer ?
#
loop_
_entity_poly.entity_id
_entity_poly.type
_entity_poly.pdbx_seq_one_letter_code
_entity_poly.pdbx_strand_id
1 'polypeptide(L)'
;YLRARMNARALRASIRHALQAHKFERRKLERAYRHQAKDHAQTKDLVHRRERTISAQVKKFNSLVDQMVVLVRKGKKPAARVTLPRKLDAKKLFRLDVDDEIWQDDPGLGPQKEGDVRRWQADENVRRGIVALLEQHRCEEEMERLK
;
A
#
# COMPACT_ATOMS: atom_id res chain seq x y z
N TYR A 1 9.98 -4.21 -13.10
CA TYR A 1 10.57 -4.25 -11.75
C TYR A 1 10.32 -2.94 -11.00
N LEU A 2 10.74 -1.79 -11.54
CA LEU A 2 10.59 -0.46 -10.90
C LEU A 2 9.16 -0.12 -10.46
N ARG A 3 8.16 -0.25 -11.33
CA ARG A 3 6.74 -0.01 -10.98
C ARG A 3 6.26 -0.90 -9.81
N ALA A 4 6.58 -2.19 -9.83
CA ALA A 4 6.21 -3.11 -8.76
C ALA A 4 6.89 -2.73 -7.44
N ARG A 5 8.17 -2.32 -7.48
CA ARG A 5 8.90 -1.79 -6.33
C ARG A 5 8.28 -0.50 -5.78
N MET A 6 7.91 0.44 -6.63
CA MET A 6 7.27 1.70 -6.24
C MET A 6 5.89 1.46 -5.62
N ASN A 7 5.07 0.61 -6.24
CA ASN A 7 3.77 0.22 -5.70
C ASN A 7 3.90 -0.50 -4.36
N ALA A 8 4.86 -1.43 -4.26
CA ALA A 8 5.11 -2.18 -3.03
C ALA A 8 5.53 -1.23 -1.90
N ARG A 9 6.37 -0.24 -2.22
CA ARG A 9 6.79 0.78 -1.29
C ARG A 9 5.64 1.66 -0.80
N ALA A 10 4.83 2.21 -1.72
CA ALA A 10 3.65 3.00 -1.35
C ALA A 10 2.68 2.19 -0.48
N LEU A 11 2.48 0.92 -0.83
CA LEU A 11 1.61 0.02 -0.10
C LEU A 11 2.17 -0.31 1.30
N ARG A 12 3.49 -0.50 1.43
CA ARG A 12 4.15 -0.69 2.73
C ARG A 12 3.97 0.53 3.64
N ALA A 13 4.06 1.75 3.10
CA ALA A 13 3.79 2.96 3.86
C ALA A 13 2.31 3.05 4.28
N SER A 14 1.38 2.74 3.38
CA SER A 14 -0.06 2.69 3.68
C SER A 14 -0.39 1.66 4.79
N ILE A 15 0.23 0.48 4.75
CA ILE A 15 0.09 -0.56 5.78
C ILE A 15 0.59 -0.05 7.14
N ARG A 16 1.75 0.63 7.20
CA ARG A 16 2.25 1.23 8.44
C ARG A 16 1.25 2.21 9.05
N HIS A 17 0.72 3.14 8.25
CA HIS A 17 -0.29 4.09 8.72
C HIS A 17 -1.57 3.39 9.18
N ALA A 18 -2.02 2.38 8.44
CA ALA A 18 -3.22 1.62 8.80
C ALA A 18 -3.04 0.85 10.12
N LEU A 19 -1.85 0.28 10.36
CA LEU A 19 -1.51 -0.40 11.63
C LEU A 19 -1.47 0.59 12.81
N GLN A 20 -0.88 1.78 12.61
CA GLN A 20 -0.90 2.83 13.63
C GLN A 20 -2.33 3.24 13.99
N ALA A 21 -3.17 3.53 12.98
CA ALA A 21 -4.57 3.87 13.17
C ALA A 21 -5.32 2.77 13.93
N HIS A 22 -5.14 1.51 13.51
CA HIS A 22 -5.74 0.35 14.16
C HIS A 22 -5.32 0.23 15.64
N LYS A 23 -4.05 0.49 15.98
CA LYS A 23 -3.57 0.52 17.37
C LYS A 23 -4.26 1.60 18.21
N PHE A 24 -4.43 2.80 17.66
CA PHE A 24 -5.14 3.89 18.37
C PHE A 24 -6.63 3.60 18.55
N GLU A 25 -7.29 3.08 17.51
CA GLU A 25 -8.69 2.65 17.56
C GLU A 25 -8.91 1.55 18.60
N ARG A 26 -8.04 0.53 18.62
CA ARG A 26 -8.08 -0.54 19.62
C ARG A 26 -7.87 -0.02 21.05
N ARG A 27 -6.93 0.90 21.26
CA ARG A 27 -6.73 1.54 22.58
C ARG A 27 -7.93 2.38 23.02
N LYS A 28 -8.57 3.10 22.10
CA LYS A 28 -9.82 3.83 22.41
C LYS A 28 -10.93 2.86 22.81
N LEU A 29 -11.05 1.74 22.10
CA LEU A 29 -12.01 0.68 22.43
C LEU A 29 -11.74 0.08 23.81
N GLU A 30 -10.50 -0.27 24.13
CA GLU A 30 -10.13 -0.81 25.44
C GLU A 30 -10.47 0.15 26.59
N ARG A 31 -10.27 1.46 26.40
CA ARG A 31 -10.66 2.48 27.40
C ARG A 31 -12.17 2.60 27.53
N ALA A 32 -12.90 2.64 26.41
CA ALA A 32 -14.36 2.67 26.42
C ALA A 32 -14.95 1.44 27.12
N TYR A 33 -14.38 0.25 26.86
CA TYR A 33 -14.72 -1.00 27.54
C TYR A 33 -14.53 -0.95 29.06
N ARG A 34 -13.46 -0.29 29.54
CA ARG A 34 -13.21 -0.12 30.99
C ARG A 34 -14.18 0.86 31.65
N HIS A 35 -14.76 1.80 30.89
CA HIS A 35 -15.63 2.85 31.42
C HIS A 35 -17.13 2.61 31.18
N GLN A 36 -17.53 1.76 30.23
CA GLN A 36 -18.93 1.42 29.95
C GLN A 36 -19.10 -0.08 29.62
N ALA A 37 -19.94 -0.77 30.41
CA ALA A 37 -20.18 -2.22 30.33
C ALA A 37 -21.23 -2.65 29.28
N LYS A 38 -21.75 -1.74 28.44
CA LYS A 38 -22.80 -2.07 27.45
C LYS A 38 -22.22 -2.45 26.09
N ASP A 39 -22.96 -3.28 25.36
CA ASP A 39 -22.52 -4.00 24.17
C ASP A 39 -22.00 -3.09 23.03
N HIS A 40 -20.72 -3.24 22.67
CA HIS A 40 -20.07 -2.48 21.59
C HIS A 40 -19.86 -3.34 20.34
N ALA A 41 -20.88 -4.13 19.95
CA ALA A 41 -20.83 -5.03 18.79
C ALA A 41 -20.44 -4.28 17.50
N GLN A 42 -21.05 -3.13 17.24
CA GLN A 42 -20.77 -2.30 16.08
C GLN A 42 -19.30 -1.84 16.02
N THR A 43 -18.71 -1.50 17.16
CA THR A 43 -17.32 -1.03 17.22
C THR A 43 -16.32 -2.18 17.08
N LYS A 44 -16.61 -3.36 17.65
CA LYS A 44 -15.83 -4.59 17.40
C LYS A 44 -15.82 -4.97 15.92
N ASP A 45 -16.97 -4.87 15.25
CA ASP A 45 -17.07 -5.14 13.82
C ASP A 45 -16.20 -4.20 12.98
N LEU A 46 -16.13 -2.92 13.34
CA LEU A 46 -15.27 -1.94 12.67
C LEU A 46 -13.79 -2.30 12.81
N VAL A 47 -13.35 -2.70 14.01
CA VAL A 47 -11.96 -3.14 14.26
C VAL A 47 -11.63 -4.38 13.42
N HIS A 48 -12.49 -5.39 13.40
CA HIS A 48 -12.29 -6.59 12.58
C HIS A 48 -12.39 -6.33 11.07
N ARG A 49 -13.21 -5.38 10.63
CA ARG A 49 -13.23 -4.94 9.22
C ARG A 49 -11.88 -4.29 8.86
N ARG A 50 -11.32 -3.46 9.74
CA ARG A 50 -10.02 -2.83 9.53
C ARG A 50 -8.89 -3.86 9.45
N GLU A 51 -8.88 -4.87 10.33
CA GLU A 51 -7.93 -5.98 10.29
C GLU A 51 -7.99 -6.76 8.96
N ARG A 52 -9.21 -7.03 8.47
CA ARG A 52 -9.42 -7.66 7.16
C ARG A 52 -8.86 -6.82 6.02
N THR A 53 -9.09 -5.51 6.03
CA THR A 53 -8.55 -4.57 5.03
C THR A 53 -7.01 -4.53 5.06
N ILE A 54 -6.41 -4.42 6.25
CA ILE A 54 -4.95 -4.43 6.41
C ILE A 54 -4.37 -5.76 5.92
N SER A 55 -5.00 -6.88 6.25
CA SER A 55 -4.60 -8.22 5.76
C SER A 55 -4.67 -8.31 4.24
N ALA A 56 -5.68 -7.71 3.61
CA ALA A 56 -5.78 -7.64 2.15
C ALA A 56 -4.67 -6.78 1.53
N GLN A 57 -4.33 -5.65 2.15
CA GLN A 57 -3.21 -4.81 1.73
C GLN A 57 -1.87 -5.57 1.83
N VAL A 58 -1.66 -6.32 2.91
CA VAL A 58 -0.47 -7.16 3.11
C VAL A 58 -0.38 -8.25 2.03
N LYS A 59 -1.49 -8.92 1.70
CA LYS A 59 -1.54 -9.90 0.59
C LYS A 59 -1.16 -9.25 -0.74
N LYS A 60 -1.66 -8.04 -1.02
CA LYS A 60 -1.32 -7.28 -2.23
C LYS A 60 0.14 -6.83 -2.23
N PHE A 61 0.72 -6.51 -1.08
CA PHE A 61 2.15 -6.23 -0.97
C PHE A 61 2.97 -7.48 -1.28
N ASN A 62 2.66 -8.62 -0.67
CA ASN A 62 3.36 -9.86 -0.90
C ASN A 62 3.28 -10.32 -2.37
N SER A 63 2.14 -10.10 -3.04
CA SER A 63 2.03 -10.40 -4.46
C SER A 63 2.90 -9.49 -5.33
N LEU A 64 3.09 -8.23 -4.96
CA LEU A 64 4.06 -7.33 -5.62
C LEU A 64 5.51 -7.80 -5.40
N VAL A 65 5.83 -8.29 -4.20
CA VAL A 65 7.14 -8.91 -3.93
C VAL A 65 7.34 -10.16 -4.78
N ASP A 66 6.33 -11.02 -4.91
CA ASP A 66 6.38 -12.19 -5.79
C ASP A 66 6.56 -11.80 -7.26
N GLN A 67 5.86 -10.76 -7.72
CA GLN A 67 6.08 -10.20 -9.06
C GLN A 67 7.52 -9.71 -9.23
N MET A 68 8.11 -9.09 -8.21
CA MET A 68 9.51 -8.65 -8.24
C MET A 68 10.48 -9.84 -8.32
N VAL A 69 10.24 -10.93 -7.56
CA VAL A 69 11.02 -12.17 -7.65
C VAL A 69 10.98 -12.74 -9.07
N VAL A 70 9.78 -12.84 -9.66
CA VAL A 70 9.61 -13.34 -11.03
C VAL A 70 10.34 -12.44 -12.04
N LEU A 71 10.27 -11.12 -11.88
CA LEU A 71 10.93 -10.17 -12.77
C LEU A 71 12.47 -10.22 -12.67
N VAL A 72 13.01 -10.51 -11.48
CA VAL A 72 14.44 -10.75 -11.27
C VAL A 72 14.89 -12.06 -11.92
N ARG A 73 14.14 -13.15 -11.74
CA ARG A 73 14.41 -14.45 -12.39
C ARG A 73 14.40 -14.34 -13.91
N LYS A 74 13.50 -13.53 -14.46
CA LYS A 74 13.40 -13.25 -15.90
C LYS A 74 14.47 -12.28 -16.43
N GLY A 75 15.45 -11.88 -15.63
CA GLY A 75 16.52 -10.97 -16.04
C GLY A 75 16.10 -9.51 -16.27
N LYS A 76 14.82 -9.15 -16.06
CA LYS A 76 14.29 -7.77 -16.18
C LYS A 76 14.57 -6.93 -14.94
N LYS A 77 15.77 -7.08 -14.39
CA LYS A 77 16.27 -6.34 -13.22
C LYS A 77 17.08 -5.12 -13.68
N PRO A 78 17.09 -4.02 -12.92
CA PRO A 78 18.08 -2.95 -13.10
C PRO A 78 19.50 -3.49 -13.15
N ALA A 79 20.40 -2.80 -13.87
CA ALA A 79 21.80 -3.23 -14.07
C ALA A 79 22.60 -3.39 -12.76
N ALA A 80 22.17 -2.73 -11.68
CA ALA A 80 22.79 -2.85 -10.35
C ALA A 80 22.41 -4.14 -9.61
N ARG A 81 23.15 -4.47 -8.55
CA ARG A 81 22.80 -5.56 -7.63
C ARG A 81 21.45 -5.27 -6.97
N VAL A 82 20.47 -6.12 -7.24
CA VAL A 82 19.09 -5.95 -6.77
C VAL A 82 18.84 -6.81 -5.53
N THR A 83 18.57 -6.15 -4.40
CA THR A 83 18.02 -6.81 -3.20
C THR A 83 16.50 -6.91 -3.33
N LEU A 84 15.93 -8.07 -2.98
CA LEU A 84 14.48 -8.29 -3.02
C LEU A 84 13.82 -7.84 -1.70
N PRO A 85 12.61 -7.25 -1.74
CA PRO A 85 11.89 -6.89 -0.53
C PRO A 85 11.50 -8.10 0.31
N ARG A 86 11.42 -7.91 1.62
CA ARG A 86 10.94 -8.94 2.56
C ARG A 86 9.42 -9.01 2.52
N LYS A 87 8.88 -10.24 2.51
CA LYS A 87 7.43 -10.45 2.64
C LYS A 87 6.98 -10.14 4.06
N LEU A 88 5.75 -9.71 4.19
CA LEU A 88 5.13 -9.41 5.47
C LEU A 88 4.20 -10.54 5.89
N ASP A 89 4.28 -10.95 7.16
CA ASP A 89 3.30 -11.86 7.75
C ASP A 89 2.17 -11.07 8.41
N ALA A 90 0.97 -11.13 7.80
CA ALA A 90 -0.21 -10.46 8.32
C ALA A 90 -0.52 -10.86 9.78
N LYS A 91 -0.28 -12.11 10.19
CA LYS A 91 -0.58 -12.57 11.55
C LYS A 91 0.36 -11.98 12.59
N LYS A 92 1.63 -11.76 12.22
CA LYS A 92 2.62 -11.14 13.11
C LYS A 92 2.35 -9.65 13.31
N LEU A 93 1.93 -8.95 12.24
CA LEU A 93 1.70 -7.49 12.26
C LEU A 93 0.67 -7.00 13.28
N PHE A 94 -0.35 -7.79 13.61
CA PHE A 94 -1.36 -7.42 14.60
C PHE A 94 -0.88 -7.60 16.05
N ARG A 95 0.27 -8.24 16.27
CA ARG A 95 0.93 -8.27 17.59
C ARG A 95 1.54 -6.92 17.94
N LEU A 96 1.72 -6.04 16.94
CA LEU A 96 2.15 -4.65 17.10
C LEU A 96 3.46 -4.53 17.91
N ASP A 97 4.40 -5.44 17.64
CA ASP A 97 5.71 -5.43 18.25
C ASP A 97 6.52 -4.26 17.70
N VAL A 98 7.31 -3.61 18.56
CA VAL A 98 8.16 -2.48 18.18
C VAL A 98 9.27 -2.94 17.24
N ASP A 99 9.71 -4.19 17.41
CA ASP A 99 10.76 -4.83 16.59
C ASP A 99 10.22 -5.53 15.33
N ASP A 100 8.94 -5.35 15.01
CA ASP A 100 8.39 -5.93 13.79
C ASP A 100 9.07 -5.37 12.54
N GLU A 101 9.35 -6.27 11.59
CA GLU A 101 10.04 -5.96 10.34
C GLU A 101 9.36 -4.87 9.51
N ILE A 102 8.08 -4.57 9.76
CA ILE A 102 7.34 -3.50 9.08
C ILE A 102 7.85 -2.10 9.45
N TRP A 103 8.41 -1.93 10.65
CA TRP A 103 8.92 -0.65 11.16
C TRP A 103 10.36 -0.38 10.72
N GLN A 104 11.09 -1.44 10.35
CA GLN A 104 12.44 -1.32 9.79
C GLN A 104 12.40 -0.95 8.31
N ASP A 105 13.44 -0.24 7.86
CA ASP A 105 13.63 0.04 6.44
C ASP A 105 13.97 -1.24 5.68
N ASP A 106 13.29 -1.44 4.55
CA ASP A 106 13.48 -2.62 3.72
C ASP A 106 14.57 -2.36 2.67
N PRO A 107 15.73 -3.05 2.74
CA PRO A 107 16.83 -2.82 1.82
C PRO A 107 16.48 -3.14 0.35
N GLY A 108 15.49 -4.03 0.13
CA GLY A 108 15.02 -4.43 -1.19
C GLY A 108 14.02 -3.46 -1.83
N LEU A 109 13.43 -2.56 -1.03
CA LEU A 109 12.72 -1.39 -1.54
C LEU A 109 13.67 -0.19 -1.78
N GLY A 110 14.93 -0.33 -1.37
CA GLY A 110 16.03 0.63 -1.46
C GLY A 110 15.81 1.93 -0.68
N PRO A 111 16.79 2.85 -0.69
CA PRO A 111 16.74 4.04 0.15
C PRO A 111 15.48 4.86 -0.12
N GLN A 112 15.01 5.56 0.91
CA GLN A 112 13.85 6.44 0.79
C GLN A 112 14.08 7.55 -0.27
N LYS A 113 15.33 7.82 -0.67
CA LYS A 113 15.72 8.93 -1.54
C LYS A 113 15.53 8.64 -3.05
N GLU A 114 14.33 9.00 -3.50
CA GLU A 114 13.80 9.61 -4.73
C GLU A 114 14.61 9.84 -6.03
N GLY A 115 15.91 9.54 -6.14
CA GLY A 115 16.74 10.15 -7.20
C GLY A 115 16.57 9.69 -8.66
N ASP A 116 15.82 8.63 -8.98
CA ASP A 116 15.92 8.02 -10.33
C ASP A 116 14.64 7.30 -10.83
N VAL A 117 13.51 8.00 -10.95
CA VAL A 117 12.21 7.44 -11.41
C VAL A 117 11.73 8.11 -12.72
N ARG A 118 11.21 7.32 -13.67
CA ARG A 118 10.73 7.76 -15.01
C ARG A 118 9.54 8.72 -14.94
N ARG A 119 9.51 9.73 -15.81
CA ARG A 119 8.50 10.83 -15.78
C ARG A 119 7.03 10.37 -15.78
N TRP A 120 6.44 9.63 -16.71
CA TRP A 120 5.00 9.25 -16.51
C TRP A 120 4.70 8.37 -15.27
N GLN A 121 5.73 7.78 -14.66
CA GLN A 121 5.67 6.99 -13.42
C GLN A 121 6.16 7.77 -12.17
N ALA A 122 6.63 9.01 -12.32
CA ALA A 122 7.26 9.86 -11.29
C ALA A 122 6.79 11.33 -11.35
N ASP A 123 6.61 11.81 -12.57
CA ASP A 123 6.14 13.10 -13.04
C ASP A 123 4.64 13.05 -13.38
N GLU A 124 3.88 13.77 -12.56
CA GLU A 124 2.44 13.90 -12.61
C GLU A 124 1.95 14.68 -13.84
N ASN A 125 2.77 15.56 -14.42
CA ASN A 125 2.34 16.36 -15.57
C ASN A 125 2.17 15.50 -16.82
N VAL A 126 3.00 14.46 -16.98
CA VAL A 126 2.80 13.47 -18.04
C VAL A 126 1.54 12.63 -17.76
N ARG A 127 1.18 12.44 -16.49
CA ARG A 127 -0.02 11.71 -16.08
C ARG A 127 -1.30 12.53 -16.30
N ARG A 128 -1.31 13.80 -15.90
CA ARG A 128 -2.41 14.75 -16.12
C ARG A 128 -2.61 15.10 -17.58
N GLY A 129 -1.54 15.17 -18.37
CA GLY A 129 -1.65 15.33 -19.83
C GLY A 129 -2.39 14.17 -20.48
N ILE A 130 -2.12 12.93 -20.05
CA ILE A 130 -2.86 11.75 -20.52
C ILE A 130 -4.33 11.82 -20.08
N VAL A 131 -4.60 12.20 -18.83
CA VAL A 131 -5.98 12.27 -18.30
C VAL A 131 -6.81 13.36 -18.99
N ALA A 132 -6.26 14.56 -19.19
CA ALA A 132 -6.95 15.66 -19.86
C ALA A 132 -7.29 15.36 -21.32
N LEU A 133 -6.42 14.64 -22.03
CA LEU A 133 -6.69 14.20 -23.41
C LEU A 133 -7.86 13.20 -23.45
N LEU A 134 -7.94 12.29 -22.48
CA LEU A 134 -9.02 11.32 -22.37
C LEU A 134 -10.36 11.96 -21.99
N GLU A 135 -10.34 12.98 -21.14
CA GLU A 135 -11.56 13.71 -20.78
C GLU A 135 -12.09 14.55 -21.95
N GLN A 136 -11.20 15.14 -22.76
CA GLN A 136 -11.63 15.87 -23.95
C GLN A 136 -12.35 14.95 -24.95
N HIS A 137 -11.79 13.78 -25.26
CA HIS A 137 -12.43 12.83 -26.18
C HIS A 137 -13.79 12.34 -25.65
N ARG A 138 -13.90 12.19 -24.32
CA ARG A 138 -15.16 11.77 -23.69
C ARG A 138 -16.25 12.84 -23.80
N CYS A 139 -15.88 14.12 -23.74
CA CYS A 139 -16.82 15.22 -23.97
C CYS A 139 -17.26 15.30 -25.44
N GLU A 140 -16.39 14.98 -26.39
CA GLU A 140 -16.73 14.94 -27.82
C GLU A 140 -17.75 13.82 -28.12
N GLU A 141 -17.58 12.64 -27.55
CA GLU A 141 -18.53 11.52 -27.68
C GLU A 141 -19.91 11.84 -27.08
N GLU A 142 -19.96 12.47 -25.89
CA GLU A 142 -21.23 12.82 -25.25
C GLU A 142 -21.97 13.93 -26.02
N MET A 143 -21.24 14.85 -26.66
CA MET A 143 -21.85 15.84 -27.56
C MET A 143 -22.47 15.21 -28.81
N GLU A 144 -21.89 14.13 -29.34
CA GLU A 144 -22.44 13.42 -30.49
C GLU A 144 -23.72 12.64 -30.14
N ARG A 145 -23.89 12.25 -28.88
CA ARG A 145 -25.10 11.57 -28.36
C ARG A 145 -26.27 12.49 -28.06
N LEU A 146 -26.01 13.77 -27.81
CA LEU A 146 -27.03 14.79 -27.55
C LEU A 146 -27.53 15.46 -28.83
N LYS A 147 -26.94 15.13 -29.99
CA LYS A 147 -27.48 15.41 -31.33
C LYS A 147 -28.50 14.36 -31.74
#